data_AF-A0A6H1MMP8-F1
#
_entry.id   AF-A0A6H1MMP8-F1
#
_cell.length_a   1.000
_cell.length_b   1.000
_cell.length_c   1.000
_cell.angle_alpha   90.00
_cell.angle_beta   90.00
_cell.angle_gamma   90.00
#
_symmetry.space_group_name_H-M   'P 1'
#
loop_
_entity.id
_entity.type
_entity.pdbx_description
1 polymer ?
#
loop_
_entity_poly.entity_id
_entity_poly.type
_entity_poly.pdbx_seq_one_letter_code
_entity_poly.pdbx_strand_id
1 'polypeptide(L)'
;MYDKPRTVRKRYRAALVGGSARCTWGRLYLGRKETAALAVLIVAELGLNVTTLSEIPVPESLPGTAEAGMPVYRLQLEKRRRAGYRGRFESRNVTDSGADSSGRIITGALEATAHARALLKQLDGDVDRLPIWRQTTPHDAQAYPNAVRIGPFGFGVDEMADGAWARSVDLTGSPLRRMRKTVNVLHRREPGQNTQDTYDSIYVVGEPQAQQAAVSINADEVWSLAPLIANPSAARPGLDWARFPDAVRSQVQLAAWMMINTPLPASVLVGHPSWHSRLGPTGIYHTVLRWQRFTVWLRQKGLGGLHAVTEDVLVSWAGHLARQPGASRGNVTEDLVALTRLWAFDAAGPPRTGLRAADAEEIAQLKGDVEALVGALHQSMMENRLLHQQLSAGAGVVRVLPHPRIEDTPHPGPPDLNAGS
;
A
#
# COMPACT_ATOMS: atom_id res chain seq x y z
N MET A 1 1.61 57.34 -12.56
CA MET A 1 0.43 57.93 -11.87
C MET A 1 -0.81 57.27 -12.47
N TYR A 2 -1.42 56.29 -11.80
CA TYR A 2 -2.64 55.65 -12.30
C TYR A 2 -3.83 56.57 -12.00
N ASP A 3 -4.45 57.08 -13.06
CA ASP A 3 -5.65 57.91 -12.97
C ASP A 3 -6.79 57.13 -12.29
N LYS A 4 -7.56 57.78 -11.42
CA LYS A 4 -8.61 57.12 -10.61
C LYS A 4 -9.51 56.27 -11.52
N PRO A 5 -9.92 55.05 -11.11
CA PRO A 5 -10.76 54.21 -11.94
C PRO A 5 -12.03 54.97 -12.32
N ARG A 6 -12.19 55.22 -13.63
CA ARG A 6 -13.32 55.96 -14.20
C ARG A 6 -14.62 55.35 -13.70
N THR A 7 -15.32 56.08 -12.83
CA THR A 7 -16.58 55.64 -12.25
C THR A 7 -17.59 55.36 -13.35
N VAL A 8 -18.20 54.18 -13.33
CA VAL A 8 -19.22 53.77 -14.31
C VAL A 8 -20.38 54.77 -14.30
N ARG A 9 -20.78 55.23 -15.50
CA ARG A 9 -21.88 56.19 -15.66
C ARG A 9 -23.14 55.66 -14.97
N LYS A 10 -23.84 56.52 -14.22
CA LYS A 10 -24.98 56.16 -13.35
C LYS A 10 -26.02 55.29 -14.05
N ARG A 11 -26.33 55.57 -15.33
CA ARG A 11 -27.30 54.81 -16.15
C ARG A 11 -26.97 53.33 -16.34
N TYR A 12 -25.70 52.93 -16.25
CA TYR A 12 -25.27 51.54 -16.43
C TYR A 12 -25.07 50.78 -15.11
N ARG A 13 -25.16 51.45 -13.96
CA ARG A 13 -24.92 50.80 -12.65
C ARG A 13 -25.98 49.78 -12.29
N ALA A 14 -27.24 50.00 -12.69
CA ALA A 14 -28.33 49.05 -12.46
C ALA A 14 -28.10 47.76 -13.26
N ALA A 15 -27.81 47.87 -14.56
CA ALA A 15 -27.52 46.73 -15.44
C ALA A 15 -26.26 45.95 -15.02
N LEU A 16 -25.27 46.63 -14.46
CA LEU A 16 -24.02 46.00 -13.99
C LEU A 16 -24.07 45.56 -12.52
N VAL A 17 -25.21 45.75 -11.83
CA VAL A 17 -25.38 45.41 -10.40
C VAL A 17 -24.33 46.12 -9.50
N GLY A 18 -23.99 47.36 -9.85
CA GLY A 18 -23.08 48.23 -9.09
C GLY A 18 -22.07 48.98 -9.94
N GLY A 19 -21.36 49.93 -9.31
CA GLY A 19 -20.33 50.75 -9.95
C GLY A 19 -18.89 50.30 -9.64
N SER A 20 -18.72 49.25 -8.84
CA SER A 20 -17.39 48.78 -8.44
C SER A 20 -16.73 47.98 -9.57
N ALA A 21 -15.40 47.82 -9.51
CA ALA A 21 -14.65 46.96 -10.42
C ALA A 21 -15.22 45.52 -10.46
N ARG A 22 -15.66 44.97 -9.32
CA ARG A 22 -16.25 43.62 -9.24
C ARG A 22 -17.58 43.49 -9.99
N CYS A 23 -18.32 44.58 -10.13
CA CYS A 23 -19.61 44.62 -10.81
C CYS A 23 -19.46 44.89 -12.32
N THR A 24 -18.29 45.37 -12.77
CA THR A 24 -18.11 45.97 -14.10
C THR A 24 -17.02 45.25 -14.89
N TRP A 25 -15.89 45.91 -15.16
CA TRP A 25 -14.78 45.36 -15.94
C TRP A 25 -14.21 44.08 -15.31
N GLY A 26 -14.31 43.95 -13.99
CA GLY A 26 -13.79 42.81 -13.27
C GLY A 26 -14.51 41.49 -13.51
N ARG A 27 -15.68 41.49 -14.16
CA ARG A 27 -16.36 40.26 -14.59
C ARG A 27 -15.79 39.70 -15.90
N LEU A 28 -15.05 40.52 -16.66
CA LEU A 28 -14.45 40.13 -17.93
C LEU A 28 -13.12 39.38 -17.77
N TYR A 29 -12.56 39.39 -16.56
CA TYR A 29 -11.25 38.81 -16.27
C TYR A 29 -11.29 38.03 -14.98
N LEU A 30 -10.67 36.86 -14.98
CA LEU A 30 -10.56 36.00 -13.83
C LEU A 30 -9.92 36.71 -12.63
N GLY A 31 -10.52 36.59 -11.45
CA GLY A 31 -9.88 36.93 -10.19
C GLY A 31 -8.94 35.82 -9.73
N ARG A 32 -8.09 36.13 -8.73
CA ARG A 32 -7.12 35.17 -8.18
C ARG A 32 -7.70 33.80 -7.78
N LYS A 33 -8.90 33.81 -7.16
CA LYS A 33 -9.58 32.58 -6.74
C LYS A 33 -10.13 31.79 -7.94
N GLU A 34 -10.59 32.47 -8.97
CA GLU A 34 -11.12 31.82 -10.18
C GLU A 34 -9.96 31.18 -10.98
N THR A 35 -8.81 31.84 -11.03
CA THR A 35 -7.60 31.25 -11.63
C THR A 35 -7.04 30.10 -10.80
N ALA A 36 -7.14 30.14 -9.47
CA ALA A 36 -6.83 28.99 -8.62
C ALA A 36 -7.80 27.82 -8.88
N ALA A 37 -9.10 28.09 -9.02
CA ALA A 37 -10.09 27.07 -9.39
C ALA A 37 -9.78 26.46 -10.76
N LEU A 38 -9.49 27.29 -11.77
CA LEU A 38 -9.07 26.85 -13.10
C LEU A 38 -7.81 25.98 -13.01
N ALA A 39 -6.84 26.37 -12.17
CA ALA A 39 -5.65 25.58 -11.96
C ALA A 39 -5.94 24.20 -11.34
N VAL A 40 -6.87 24.14 -10.40
CA VAL A 40 -7.34 22.87 -9.83
C VAL A 40 -7.96 21.98 -10.89
N LEU A 41 -8.82 22.53 -11.76
CA LEU A 41 -9.43 21.77 -12.86
C LEU A 41 -8.38 21.26 -13.86
N ILE A 42 -7.43 22.11 -14.26
CA ILE A 42 -6.35 21.70 -15.16
C ILE A 42 -5.46 20.63 -14.53
N VAL A 43 -5.16 20.72 -13.23
CA VAL A 43 -4.37 19.69 -12.53
C VAL A 43 -5.16 18.40 -12.34
N ALA A 44 -6.47 18.49 -12.09
CA ALA A 44 -7.37 17.34 -12.00
C ALA A 44 -7.46 16.59 -13.33
N GLU A 45 -7.45 17.30 -14.45
CA GLU A 45 -7.57 16.69 -15.77
C GLU A 45 -6.20 16.24 -16.32
N LEU A 46 -5.18 17.09 -16.16
CA LEU A 46 -3.90 16.95 -16.85
C LEU A 46 -2.75 16.50 -15.95
N GLY A 47 -2.92 16.44 -14.62
CA GLY A 47 -1.91 15.97 -13.68
C GLY A 47 -0.62 16.81 -13.66
N LEU A 48 -0.68 18.08 -14.08
CA LEU A 48 0.48 18.96 -14.22
C LEU A 48 1.01 19.43 -12.85
N ASN A 49 2.30 19.73 -12.77
CA ASN A 49 2.86 20.47 -11.64
C ASN A 49 2.34 21.92 -11.61
N VAL A 50 2.05 22.46 -10.42
CA VAL A 50 1.64 23.86 -10.24
C VAL A 50 2.68 24.83 -10.79
N THR A 51 3.98 24.54 -10.63
CA THR A 51 5.04 25.38 -11.18
C THR A 51 5.02 25.37 -12.70
N THR A 52 4.86 24.20 -13.31
CA THR A 52 4.77 24.08 -14.76
C THR A 52 3.50 24.72 -15.30
N LEU A 53 2.36 24.56 -14.63
CA LEU A 53 1.12 25.24 -14.99
C LEU A 53 1.23 26.76 -14.86
N SER A 54 1.93 27.25 -13.84
CA SER A 54 2.14 28.69 -13.63
C SER A 54 2.99 29.32 -14.73
N GLU A 55 3.88 28.53 -15.34
CA GLU A 55 4.82 28.96 -16.39
C GLU A 55 4.40 28.51 -17.80
N ILE A 56 3.29 27.77 -17.94
CA ILE A 56 2.92 27.20 -19.24
C ILE A 56 2.63 28.34 -20.23
N PRO A 57 3.29 28.33 -21.41
CA PRO A 57 2.97 29.23 -22.51
C PRO A 57 1.54 29.06 -22.98
N VAL A 58 1.05 29.99 -23.80
CA VAL A 58 -0.28 29.82 -24.40
C VAL A 58 -0.24 28.65 -25.39
N PRO A 59 -1.10 27.64 -25.24
CA PRO A 59 -1.14 26.53 -26.18
C PRO A 59 -1.60 27.00 -27.55
N GLU A 60 -0.85 26.62 -28.57
CA GLU A 60 -1.25 26.80 -29.96
C GLU A 60 -2.07 25.58 -30.42
N SER A 61 -3.14 25.83 -31.18
CA SER A 61 -3.87 24.77 -31.88
C SER A 61 -3.08 24.32 -33.11
N LEU A 62 -2.99 23.02 -33.34
CA LEU A 62 -2.38 22.46 -34.54
C LEU A 62 -3.16 22.93 -35.79
N PRO A 63 -2.47 23.29 -36.88
CA PRO A 63 -3.11 23.75 -38.11
C PRO A 63 -4.16 22.76 -38.63
N GLY A 64 -5.31 23.26 -39.10
CA GLY A 64 -6.41 22.45 -39.65
C GLY A 64 -7.28 21.71 -38.63
N THR A 65 -6.84 21.58 -37.37
CA THR A 65 -7.61 20.83 -36.34
C THR A 65 -8.79 21.63 -35.78
N ALA A 66 -8.60 22.93 -35.56
CA ALA A 66 -9.66 23.83 -35.11
C ALA A 66 -10.76 24.00 -36.17
N GLU A 67 -10.38 24.08 -37.44
CA GLU A 67 -11.28 24.20 -38.60
C GLU A 67 -12.14 22.94 -38.78
N ALA A 68 -11.60 21.77 -38.43
CA ALA A 68 -12.31 20.50 -38.42
C ALA A 68 -13.24 20.32 -37.19
N GLY A 69 -13.35 21.33 -36.32
CA GLY A 69 -14.21 21.31 -35.13
C GLY A 69 -13.66 20.49 -33.96
N MET A 70 -12.43 19.98 -34.03
CA MET A 70 -11.75 19.26 -32.96
C MET A 70 -10.32 19.77 -32.76
N PRO A 71 -10.15 20.94 -32.11
CA PRO A 71 -8.83 21.54 -31.98
C PRO A 71 -7.90 20.65 -31.15
N VAL A 72 -6.68 20.48 -31.64
CA VAL A 72 -5.62 19.78 -30.91
C VAL A 72 -4.60 20.81 -30.43
N TYR A 73 -4.48 20.98 -29.13
CA TYR A 73 -3.57 21.93 -28.51
C TYR A 73 -2.21 21.31 -28.21
N ARG A 74 -1.13 21.98 -28.59
CA ARG A 74 0.23 21.60 -28.22
C ARG A 74 0.66 22.36 -26.96
N LEU A 75 0.77 21.64 -25.85
CA LEU A 75 1.27 22.15 -24.58
C LEU A 75 2.79 22.07 -24.54
N GLN A 76 3.47 23.21 -24.36
CA GLN A 76 4.91 23.27 -24.10
C GLN A 76 5.16 23.22 -22.59
N LEU A 77 5.72 22.12 -22.11
CA LEU A 77 5.92 21.85 -20.69
C LEU A 77 7.41 21.93 -20.38
N GLU A 78 7.80 23.01 -19.69
CA GLU A 78 9.15 23.13 -19.16
C GLU A 78 9.20 22.64 -17.71
N LYS A 79 10.20 21.80 -17.41
CA LYS A 79 10.58 21.44 -16.05
C LYS A 79 11.94 22.01 -15.72
N ARG A 80 11.95 23.09 -14.94
CA ARG A 80 13.17 23.70 -14.40
C ARG A 80 13.82 22.79 -13.35
N ARG A 81 15.15 22.73 -13.39
CA ARG A 81 16.00 22.06 -12.38
C ARG A 81 16.73 23.13 -11.55
N ARG A 82 17.32 22.72 -10.43
CA ARG A 82 18.16 23.61 -9.60
C ARG A 82 19.31 24.17 -10.43
N ALA A 83 19.81 25.35 -10.05
CA ALA A 83 20.82 26.11 -10.79
C ALA A 83 21.97 25.22 -11.30
N GLY A 84 22.32 25.35 -12.59
CA GLY A 84 23.39 24.59 -13.26
C GLY A 84 22.94 23.44 -14.15
N TYR A 85 21.66 23.03 -14.10
CA TYR A 85 21.11 21.97 -14.96
C TYR A 85 20.15 22.53 -16.01
N ARG A 86 20.27 22.09 -17.28
CA ARG A 86 19.32 22.45 -18.34
C ARG A 86 17.91 21.93 -18.00
N GLY A 87 16.90 22.77 -18.20
CA GLY A 87 15.49 22.36 -18.05
C GLY A 87 15.14 21.22 -19.00
N ARG A 88 14.18 20.37 -18.61
CA ARG A 88 13.61 19.35 -19.50
C ARG A 88 12.42 19.96 -20.23
N PHE A 89 12.43 19.93 -21.55
CA PHE A 89 11.32 20.33 -22.40
C PHE A 89 10.55 19.10 -22.83
N GLU A 90 9.24 19.14 -22.66
CA GLU A 90 8.30 18.12 -23.12
C GLU A 90 7.18 18.83 -23.87
N SER A 91 6.75 18.29 -25.00
CA SER A 91 5.55 18.77 -25.68
C SER A 91 4.46 17.71 -25.61
N ARG A 92 3.25 18.12 -25.22
CA ARG A 92 2.11 17.23 -25.11
C ARG A 92 0.94 17.75 -25.95
N ASN A 93 0.36 16.87 -26.76
CA ASN A 93 -0.84 17.21 -27.52
C ASN A 93 -2.09 16.81 -26.73
N VAL A 94 -3.09 17.69 -26.71
CA VAL A 94 -4.39 17.44 -26.06
C VAL A 94 -5.49 17.86 -27.02
N THR A 95 -6.41 16.94 -27.33
CA THR A 95 -7.51 17.16 -28.28
C THR A 95 -8.77 17.59 -27.52
N ASP A 96 -9.43 18.64 -27.98
CA ASP A 96 -10.81 18.95 -27.59
C ASP A 96 -11.78 18.30 -28.57
N SER A 97 -12.51 17.30 -28.09
CA SER A 97 -13.57 16.61 -28.82
C SER A 97 -14.95 16.82 -28.18
N GLY A 98 -15.10 17.82 -27.30
CA GLY A 98 -16.34 18.10 -26.57
C GLY A 98 -16.19 18.02 -25.05
N ALA A 99 -17.33 18.04 -24.34
CA ALA A 99 -17.42 18.24 -22.89
C ALA A 99 -16.58 17.26 -22.06
N ASP A 100 -16.44 16.01 -22.52
CA ASP A 100 -15.74 14.94 -21.80
C ASP A 100 -14.27 14.80 -22.18
N SER A 101 -13.75 15.69 -23.04
CA SER A 101 -12.37 15.62 -23.51
C SER A 101 -11.44 16.44 -22.63
N SER A 102 -10.22 15.93 -22.42
CA SER A 102 -9.18 16.66 -21.69
C SER A 102 -8.78 17.97 -22.37
N GLY A 103 -9.05 18.16 -23.67
CA GLY A 103 -8.79 19.41 -24.37
C GLY A 103 -9.80 20.51 -24.05
N ARG A 104 -11.01 20.14 -23.61
CA ARG A 104 -12.07 21.10 -23.29
C ARG A 104 -11.68 22.07 -22.20
N ILE A 105 -10.90 21.63 -21.21
CA ILE A 105 -10.42 22.52 -20.13
C ILE A 105 -9.43 23.56 -20.67
N ILE A 106 -8.65 23.22 -21.70
CA ILE A 106 -7.73 24.15 -22.36
C ILE A 106 -8.51 25.17 -23.19
N THR A 107 -9.51 24.73 -23.94
CA THR A 107 -10.44 25.61 -24.65
C THR A 107 -11.10 26.61 -23.70
N GLY A 108 -11.66 26.12 -22.59
CA GLY A 108 -12.28 26.98 -21.57
C GLY A 108 -11.28 27.95 -20.92
N ALA A 109 -10.03 27.53 -20.69
CA ALA A 109 -8.98 28.41 -20.18
C ALA A 109 -8.62 29.52 -21.18
N LEU A 110 -8.55 29.20 -22.47
CA LEU A 110 -8.29 30.15 -23.55
C LEU A 110 -9.42 31.17 -23.67
N GLU A 111 -10.68 30.70 -23.67
CA GLU A 111 -11.87 31.55 -23.70
C GLU A 111 -11.93 32.49 -22.49
N ALA A 112 -11.74 31.95 -21.28
CA ALA A 112 -11.77 32.72 -20.04
C ALA A 112 -10.66 33.78 -19.94
N THR A 113 -9.55 33.59 -20.67
CA THR A 113 -8.42 34.53 -20.69
C THR A 113 -8.35 35.39 -21.95
N ALA A 114 -9.22 35.16 -22.95
CA ALA A 114 -9.18 35.81 -24.25
C ALA A 114 -9.22 37.34 -24.16
N HIS A 115 -10.12 37.89 -23.33
CA HIS A 115 -10.23 39.34 -23.14
C HIS A 115 -8.99 39.95 -22.48
N ALA A 116 -8.36 39.25 -21.53
CA ALA A 116 -7.13 39.72 -20.89
C ALA A 116 -5.99 39.76 -21.91
N ARG A 117 -5.87 38.72 -22.75
CA ARG A 117 -4.86 38.64 -23.82
C ARG A 117 -5.01 39.73 -24.86
N ALA A 118 -6.24 39.97 -25.31
CA ALA A 118 -6.53 41.02 -26.29
C ALA A 118 -6.09 42.40 -25.78
N LEU A 119 -6.31 42.69 -24.48
CA LEU A 119 -5.87 43.93 -23.86
C LEU A 119 -4.35 43.99 -23.68
N LEU A 120 -3.72 42.90 -23.23
CA LEU A 120 -2.26 42.85 -23.04
C LEU A 120 -1.49 43.02 -24.35
N LYS A 121 -2.03 42.52 -25.48
CA LYS A 121 -1.47 42.76 -26.82
C LYS A 121 -1.45 44.24 -27.20
N GLN A 122 -2.42 45.03 -26.73
CA GLN A 122 -2.43 46.49 -26.93
C GLN A 122 -1.45 47.23 -26.01
N LEU A 123 -1.09 46.63 -24.88
CA LEU A 123 -0.18 47.18 -23.88
C LEU A 123 1.28 46.73 -24.08
N ASP A 124 1.57 46.04 -25.19
CA ASP A 124 2.89 45.50 -25.55
C ASP A 124 3.50 44.58 -24.48
N GLY A 125 2.64 43.79 -23.83
CA GLY A 125 3.07 42.87 -22.78
C GLY A 125 3.64 41.56 -23.35
N ASP A 126 4.96 41.36 -23.22
CA ASP A 126 5.69 40.17 -23.69
C ASP A 126 5.61 38.95 -22.76
N VAL A 127 4.51 38.79 -22.00
CA VAL A 127 4.35 37.67 -21.07
C VAL A 127 3.37 36.65 -21.63
N ASP A 128 3.92 35.56 -22.15
CA ASP A 128 3.15 34.46 -22.69
C ASP A 128 2.88 33.38 -21.63
N ARG A 129 1.75 33.50 -20.92
CA ARG A 129 1.30 32.50 -19.93
C ARG A 129 -0.18 32.18 -20.07
N LEU A 130 -0.56 30.92 -19.90
CA LEU A 130 -1.96 30.49 -19.96
C LEU A 130 -2.79 31.06 -18.78
N PRO A 131 -2.39 30.95 -17.51
CA PRO A 131 -3.20 31.51 -16.43
C PRO A 131 -2.97 33.02 -16.33
N ILE A 132 -4.05 33.80 -16.46
CA ILE A 132 -4.06 35.25 -16.25
C ILE A 132 -5.14 35.58 -15.23
N TRP A 133 -4.81 36.44 -14.27
CA TRP A 133 -5.76 36.94 -13.28
C TRP A 133 -5.63 38.45 -13.11
N ARG A 134 -6.68 39.07 -12.62
CA ARG A 134 -6.72 40.51 -12.32
C ARG A 134 -6.74 40.81 -10.82
N GLN A 135 -6.33 42.01 -10.48
CA GLN A 135 -6.55 42.61 -9.17
C GLN A 135 -7.23 43.98 -9.30
N THR A 136 -8.17 44.28 -8.39
CA THR A 136 -8.87 45.57 -8.38
C THR A 136 -8.01 46.73 -7.91
N THR A 137 -6.92 46.44 -7.20
CA THR A 137 -5.97 47.41 -6.68
C THR A 137 -4.57 46.93 -7.07
N PRO A 138 -3.77 47.73 -7.80
CA PRO A 138 -2.35 47.47 -7.98
C PRO A 138 -1.73 47.49 -6.58
N HIS A 139 -1.44 46.32 -6.03
CA HIS A 139 -0.86 46.21 -4.70
C HIS A 139 0.66 46.25 -4.86
N ASP A 140 1.19 47.42 -5.19
CA ASP A 140 2.62 47.65 -5.48
C ASP A 140 3.51 47.41 -4.23
N ALA A 141 2.91 47.35 -3.04
CA ALA A 141 3.60 47.35 -1.76
C ALA A 141 3.71 45.99 -1.05
N GLN A 142 3.22 44.89 -1.63
CA GLN A 142 3.45 43.55 -1.08
C GLN A 142 4.18 42.71 -2.11
N ALA A 143 5.49 42.63 -1.94
CA ALA A 143 6.38 41.78 -2.71
C ALA A 143 5.91 40.33 -2.61
N TYR A 144 5.10 39.90 -3.57
CA TYR A 144 4.98 38.50 -3.92
C TYR A 144 6.25 38.17 -4.68
N PRO A 145 7.26 37.53 -4.06
CA PRO A 145 8.64 37.59 -4.53
C PRO A 145 8.86 37.03 -5.95
N ASN A 146 7.86 36.32 -6.49
CA ASN A 146 7.97 35.54 -7.72
C ASN A 146 6.82 35.78 -8.73
N ALA A 147 5.89 36.72 -8.47
CA ALA A 147 4.73 36.92 -9.35
C ALA A 147 5.07 37.86 -10.52
N VAL A 148 4.96 37.37 -11.77
CA VAL A 148 5.07 38.21 -12.98
C VAL A 148 3.79 39.03 -13.12
N ARG A 149 3.92 40.35 -13.37
CA ARG A 149 2.78 41.28 -13.46
C ARG A 149 2.97 42.35 -14.53
N ILE A 150 1.87 42.72 -15.18
CA ILE A 150 1.76 43.84 -16.11
C ILE A 150 0.47 44.59 -15.80
N GLY A 151 0.59 45.82 -15.29
CA GLY A 151 -0.56 46.63 -14.87
C GLY A 151 -1.44 45.90 -13.85
N PRO A 152 -2.77 45.80 -14.06
CA PRO A 152 -3.67 45.13 -13.12
C PRO A 152 -3.67 43.60 -13.24
N PHE A 153 -2.85 43.03 -14.14
CA PHE A 153 -2.80 41.60 -14.43
C PHE A 153 -1.61 40.92 -13.77
N GLY A 154 -1.86 39.78 -13.14
CA GLY A 154 -0.85 38.82 -12.74
C GLY A 154 -0.93 37.56 -13.58
N PHE A 155 0.21 36.88 -13.70
CA PHE A 155 0.34 35.69 -14.53
C PHE A 155 0.74 34.47 -13.70
N GLY A 156 0.27 33.30 -14.11
CA GLY A 156 0.47 32.03 -13.41
C GLY A 156 -0.49 31.84 -12.22
N VAL A 157 -0.19 30.84 -11.37
CA VAL A 157 -0.99 30.52 -10.19
C VAL A 157 -0.38 31.20 -8.97
N ASP A 158 -1.14 32.10 -8.33
CA ASP A 158 -0.71 32.75 -7.09
C ASP A 158 -0.74 31.74 -5.92
N GLU A 159 0.42 31.48 -5.31
CA GLU A 159 0.58 30.51 -4.21
C GLU A 159 -0.36 30.83 -3.02
N MET A 160 -0.60 32.11 -2.75
CA MET A 160 -1.52 32.51 -1.68
C MET A 160 -2.99 32.35 -2.08
N ALA A 161 -3.30 32.41 -3.37
CA ALA A 161 -4.66 32.25 -3.87
C ALA A 161 -5.15 30.81 -3.79
N ASP A 162 -4.25 29.83 -3.95
CA ASP A 162 -4.57 28.41 -3.81
C ASP A 162 -5.10 28.08 -2.40
N GLY A 163 -4.35 28.47 -1.36
CA GLY A 163 -4.81 28.30 0.04
C GLY A 163 -6.04 29.15 0.40
N ALA A 164 -6.25 30.28 -0.27
CA ALA A 164 -7.46 31.11 -0.07
C ALA A 164 -8.69 30.55 -0.81
N TRP A 165 -8.49 29.85 -1.93
CA TRP A 165 -9.53 29.14 -2.65
C TRP A 165 -9.94 27.87 -1.89
N ALA A 166 -8.96 27.07 -1.46
CA ALA A 166 -9.20 25.84 -0.69
C ALA A 166 -10.04 26.11 0.56
N ARG A 167 -9.70 27.16 1.33
CA ARG A 167 -10.50 27.59 2.48
C ARG A 167 -11.91 28.07 2.14
N SER A 168 -12.15 28.58 0.93
CA SER A 168 -13.52 28.97 0.53
C SER A 168 -14.40 27.82 0.08
N VAL A 169 -13.84 26.61 -0.06
CA VAL A 169 -14.56 25.38 -0.36
C VAL A 169 -14.36 24.34 0.75
N ASP A 170 -14.02 24.79 1.95
CA ASP A 170 -13.81 23.97 3.15
C ASP A 170 -12.75 22.84 3.02
N LEU A 171 -11.75 23.05 2.17
CA LEU A 171 -10.62 22.13 2.01
C LEU A 171 -9.41 22.55 2.86
N THR A 172 -8.79 21.56 3.50
CA THR A 172 -7.58 21.75 4.30
C THR A 172 -6.31 21.66 3.43
N GLY A 173 -5.60 22.79 3.30
CA GLY A 173 -4.33 22.87 2.56
C GLY A 173 -4.48 22.96 1.04
N SER A 174 -3.34 22.94 0.33
CA SER A 174 -3.32 23.04 -1.14
C SER A 174 -3.86 21.77 -1.81
N PRO A 175 -4.96 21.85 -2.59
CA PRO A 175 -5.51 20.71 -3.33
C PRO A 175 -4.60 20.29 -4.50
N LEU A 176 -3.82 21.22 -5.07
CA LEU A 176 -3.07 21.00 -6.32
C LEU A 176 -2.07 19.84 -6.20
N ARG A 177 -1.32 19.78 -5.09
CA ARG A 177 -0.35 18.70 -4.88
C ARG A 177 -1.03 17.33 -4.69
N ARG A 178 -2.14 17.30 -3.95
CA ARG A 178 -2.90 16.07 -3.67
C ARG A 178 -3.58 15.57 -4.94
N MET A 179 -4.30 16.44 -5.65
CA MET A 179 -5.00 16.14 -6.90
C MET A 179 -4.03 15.62 -7.96
N ARG A 180 -2.88 16.28 -8.13
CA ARG A 180 -1.82 15.82 -9.03
C ARG A 180 -1.36 14.40 -8.72
N LYS A 181 -1.22 14.06 -7.43
CA LYS A 181 -0.82 12.71 -7.01
C LYS A 181 -1.93 11.72 -7.39
N THR A 182 -3.18 11.99 -7.03
CA THR A 182 -4.34 11.17 -7.37
C THR A 182 -4.46 10.91 -8.88
N VAL A 183 -4.36 11.95 -9.72
CA VAL A 183 -4.50 11.84 -11.18
C VAL A 183 -3.37 11.02 -11.79
N ASN A 184 -2.13 11.33 -11.44
CA ASN A 184 -1.00 10.59 -11.99
C ASN A 184 -1.00 9.15 -11.50
N VAL A 185 -1.36 8.89 -10.25
CA VAL A 185 -1.27 7.55 -9.63
C VAL A 185 -2.47 6.67 -9.98
N LEU A 186 -3.70 7.18 -9.88
CA LEU A 186 -4.91 6.35 -9.96
C LEU A 186 -5.56 6.38 -11.34
N HIS A 187 -5.61 7.55 -11.98
CA HIS A 187 -6.29 7.73 -13.26
C HIS A 187 -5.38 7.42 -14.45
N ARG A 188 -4.15 7.94 -14.45
CA ARG A 188 -3.20 7.71 -15.55
C ARG A 188 -2.33 6.47 -15.39
N ARG A 189 -1.94 6.13 -14.15
CA ARG A 189 -1.04 5.01 -13.84
C ARG A 189 0.33 5.07 -14.55
N GLU A 190 0.71 6.26 -15.03
CA GLU A 190 1.96 6.51 -15.74
C GLU A 190 2.63 7.78 -15.21
N PRO A 191 3.97 7.87 -15.26
CA PRO A 191 4.68 9.09 -14.93
C PRO A 191 4.24 10.23 -15.87
N GLY A 192 3.72 11.30 -15.29
CA GLY A 192 3.56 12.57 -16.00
C GLY A 192 4.94 13.24 -16.18
N GLN A 193 5.19 14.32 -15.45
CA GLN A 193 6.42 15.11 -15.58
C GLN A 193 7.61 14.59 -14.75
N ASN A 194 7.59 13.33 -14.32
CA ASN A 194 8.59 12.73 -13.45
C ASN A 194 9.25 11.53 -14.13
N THR A 195 10.42 11.08 -13.69
CA THR A 195 10.96 9.80 -14.16
C THR A 195 10.10 8.65 -13.64
N GLN A 196 10.10 7.50 -14.31
CA GLN A 196 9.42 6.29 -13.82
C GLN A 196 9.82 5.99 -12.37
N ASP A 197 11.11 6.05 -12.06
CA ASP A 197 11.62 5.86 -10.69
C ASP A 197 11.04 6.85 -9.67
N THR A 198 10.93 8.14 -10.05
CA THR A 198 10.37 9.18 -9.16
C THR A 198 8.87 8.97 -8.97
N TYR A 199 8.17 8.58 -10.03
CA TYR A 199 6.75 8.29 -10.02
C TYR A 199 6.43 7.09 -9.12
N ASP A 200 7.14 5.97 -9.32
CA ASP A 200 7.01 4.76 -8.52
C ASP A 200 7.32 5.04 -7.04
N SER A 201 8.47 5.66 -6.75
CA SER A 201 8.97 5.81 -5.37
C SER A 201 8.24 6.88 -4.54
N ILE A 202 7.89 8.03 -5.12
CA ILE A 202 7.33 9.17 -4.37
C ILE A 202 5.80 9.19 -4.46
N TYR A 203 5.23 8.76 -5.59
CA TYR A 203 3.81 8.94 -5.86
C TYR A 203 3.03 7.64 -5.67
N VAL A 204 3.50 6.51 -6.19
CA VAL A 204 2.78 5.22 -6.11
C VAL A 204 2.96 4.55 -4.75
N VAL A 205 4.20 4.43 -4.24
CA VAL A 205 4.50 3.73 -2.96
C VAL A 205 3.75 4.32 -1.77
N GLY A 206 3.48 5.63 -1.75
CA GLY A 206 2.79 6.29 -0.64
C GLY A 206 1.29 6.50 -0.84
N GLU A 207 0.65 5.92 -1.87
CA GLU A 207 -0.77 6.11 -2.15
C GLU A 207 -1.59 4.87 -1.73
N PRO A 208 -2.42 4.95 -0.66
CA PRO A 208 -3.17 3.80 -0.15
C PRO A 208 -4.07 3.14 -1.19
N GLN A 209 -4.68 3.93 -2.09
CA GLN A 209 -5.54 3.42 -3.15
C GLN A 209 -4.76 2.70 -4.26
N ALA A 210 -3.51 3.11 -4.53
CA ALA A 210 -2.64 2.40 -5.47
C ALA A 210 -2.10 1.10 -4.87
N GLN A 211 -1.81 1.09 -3.57
CA GLN A 211 -1.47 -0.12 -2.83
C GLN A 211 -2.63 -1.12 -2.83
N GLN A 212 -3.86 -0.65 -2.65
CA GLN A 212 -5.08 -1.48 -2.72
C GLN A 212 -5.33 -2.04 -4.13
N ALA A 213 -5.04 -1.28 -5.20
CA ALA A 213 -5.19 -1.73 -6.58
C ALA A 213 -4.05 -2.66 -7.05
N ALA A 214 -2.89 -2.63 -6.38
CA ALA A 214 -1.73 -3.49 -6.67
C ALA A 214 -1.76 -4.83 -5.92
N VAL A 215 -2.84 -5.12 -5.18
CA VAL A 215 -3.05 -6.42 -4.54
C VAL A 215 -3.37 -7.43 -5.64
N SER A 216 -2.42 -8.31 -5.97
CA SER A 216 -2.68 -9.47 -6.82
C SER A 216 -3.87 -10.26 -6.27
N ILE A 217 -4.81 -10.60 -7.15
CA ILE A 217 -5.92 -11.48 -6.79
C ILE A 217 -5.35 -12.90 -6.75
N ASN A 218 -5.83 -13.76 -5.84
CA ASN A 218 -5.37 -15.15 -5.70
C ASN A 218 -5.42 -15.96 -7.02
N ALA A 219 -6.21 -15.51 -8.01
CA ALA A 219 -6.33 -16.14 -9.33
C ALA A 219 -5.27 -15.70 -10.35
N ASP A 220 -4.44 -14.69 -10.05
CA ASP A 220 -3.44 -14.19 -11.00
C ASP A 220 -2.33 -15.23 -11.23
N GLU A 221 -1.88 -15.37 -12.48
CA GLU A 221 -0.82 -16.32 -12.88
C GLU A 221 0.55 -15.94 -12.31
N VAL A 222 0.76 -14.64 -12.05
CA VAL A 222 1.95 -14.10 -11.39
C VAL A 222 1.55 -13.21 -10.23
N TRP A 223 2.00 -13.51 -9.02
CA TRP A 223 1.77 -12.64 -7.85
C TRP A 223 2.93 -11.67 -7.65
N SER A 224 2.63 -10.37 -7.66
CA SER A 224 3.64 -9.34 -7.39
C SER A 224 3.86 -9.18 -5.89
N LEU A 225 5.11 -9.31 -5.43
CA LEU A 225 5.48 -8.98 -4.04
C LEU A 225 5.84 -7.50 -3.86
N ALA A 226 5.77 -6.69 -4.91
CA ALA A 226 6.08 -5.27 -4.88
C ALA A 226 5.29 -4.47 -3.80
N PRO A 227 3.99 -4.75 -3.53
CA PRO A 227 3.26 -4.05 -2.48
C PRO A 227 3.84 -4.25 -1.07
N LEU A 228 4.60 -5.32 -0.85
CA LEU A 228 5.23 -5.61 0.44
C LEU A 228 6.60 -4.94 0.61
N ILE A 229 7.12 -4.26 -0.43
CA ILE A 229 8.45 -3.66 -0.45
C ILE A 229 8.32 -2.14 -0.33
N ALA A 230 8.69 -1.61 0.85
CA ALA A 230 8.73 -0.16 1.07
C ALA A 230 9.98 0.52 0.45
N ASN A 231 11.03 -0.26 0.13
CA ASN A 231 12.28 0.26 -0.44
C ASN A 231 12.19 0.34 -1.99
N PRO A 232 12.18 1.55 -2.58
CA PRO A 232 12.01 1.72 -4.02
C PRO A 232 13.15 1.15 -4.88
N SER A 233 14.34 0.97 -4.32
CA SER A 233 15.52 0.45 -5.03
C SER A 233 15.73 -1.06 -4.86
N ALA A 234 14.89 -1.74 -4.08
CA ALA A 234 15.00 -3.18 -3.88
C ALA A 234 14.39 -3.94 -5.07
N ALA A 235 14.96 -5.11 -5.39
CA ALA A 235 14.42 -6.01 -6.40
C ALA A 235 12.94 -6.34 -6.10
N ARG A 236 12.09 -6.34 -7.13
CA ARG A 236 10.65 -6.59 -7.04
C ARG A 236 10.31 -7.99 -7.57
N PRO A 237 10.53 -9.05 -6.80
CA PRO A 237 10.23 -10.41 -7.24
C PRO A 237 8.73 -10.63 -7.46
N GLY A 238 8.42 -11.38 -8.52
CA GLY A 238 7.09 -11.96 -8.74
C GLY A 238 7.12 -13.47 -8.54
N LEU A 239 6.04 -14.03 -8.00
CA LEU A 239 5.83 -15.47 -7.90
C LEU A 239 5.12 -15.96 -9.17
N ASP A 240 5.86 -16.65 -10.03
CA ASP A 240 5.35 -17.21 -11.29
C ASP A 240 4.81 -18.63 -11.05
N TRP A 241 3.48 -18.76 -11.04
CA TRP A 241 2.80 -20.01 -10.71
C TRP A 241 2.79 -21.03 -11.84
N ALA A 242 3.02 -20.59 -13.09
CA ALA A 242 3.11 -21.49 -14.25
C ALA A 242 4.28 -22.49 -14.12
N ARG A 243 5.28 -22.14 -13.31
CA ARG A 243 6.44 -23.00 -13.06
C ARG A 243 6.20 -24.13 -12.05
N PHE A 244 5.03 -24.16 -11.41
CA PHE A 244 4.62 -25.23 -10.51
C PHE A 244 3.82 -26.30 -11.25
N PRO A 245 4.00 -27.60 -10.92
CA PRO A 245 3.15 -28.65 -11.46
C PRO A 245 1.67 -28.43 -11.11
N ASP A 246 0.77 -28.65 -12.08
CA ASP A 246 -0.67 -28.38 -11.92
C ASP A 246 -1.28 -29.08 -10.70
N ALA A 247 -0.84 -30.31 -10.42
CA ALA A 247 -1.37 -31.14 -9.33
C ALA A 247 -1.13 -30.58 -7.92
N VAL A 248 -0.14 -29.69 -7.73
CA VAL A 248 0.19 -29.08 -6.43
C VAL A 248 0.09 -27.57 -6.43
N ARG A 249 -0.12 -26.94 -7.60
CA ARG A 249 -0.11 -25.48 -7.75
C ARG A 249 -1.08 -24.80 -6.78
N SER A 250 -2.32 -25.26 -6.72
CA SER A 250 -3.36 -24.68 -5.86
C SER A 250 -3.03 -24.81 -4.36
N GLN A 251 -2.45 -25.94 -3.95
CA GLN A 251 -2.02 -26.18 -2.56
C GLN A 251 -0.91 -25.22 -2.15
N VAL A 252 0.10 -25.06 -3.02
CA VAL A 252 1.23 -24.17 -2.74
C VAL A 252 0.82 -22.69 -2.81
N GLN A 253 -0.09 -22.32 -3.72
CA GLN A 253 -0.68 -20.99 -3.77
C GLN A 253 -1.37 -20.66 -2.44
N LEU A 254 -2.20 -21.57 -1.91
CA LEU A 254 -2.85 -21.37 -0.62
C LEU A 254 -1.84 -21.19 0.52
N ALA A 255 -0.81 -22.03 0.58
CA ALA A 255 0.24 -21.91 1.60
C ALA A 255 1.02 -20.58 1.48
N ALA A 256 1.30 -20.12 0.26
CA ALA A 256 1.95 -18.83 0.02
C ALA A 256 1.05 -17.66 0.41
N TRP A 257 -0.25 -17.75 0.10
CA TRP A 257 -1.24 -16.76 0.51
C TRP A 257 -1.34 -16.66 2.03
N MET A 258 -1.38 -17.80 2.72
CA MET A 258 -1.34 -17.86 4.18
C MET A 258 -0.06 -17.23 4.72
N MET A 259 1.11 -17.54 4.14
CA MET A 259 2.39 -16.96 4.56
C MET A 259 2.45 -15.44 4.40
N ILE A 260 1.83 -14.89 3.36
CA ILE A 260 1.76 -13.44 3.13
C ILE A 260 0.83 -12.77 4.14
N ASN A 261 -0.35 -13.35 4.38
CA ASN A 261 -1.43 -12.68 5.10
C ASN A 261 -1.43 -12.97 6.61
N THR A 262 -0.92 -14.14 7.03
CA THR A 262 -0.99 -14.61 8.43
C THR A 262 0.40 -14.76 9.03
N PRO A 263 0.58 -14.48 10.34
CA PRO A 263 1.83 -14.80 11.02
C PRO A 263 1.96 -16.32 11.20
N LEU A 264 3.19 -16.82 11.20
CA LEU A 264 3.47 -18.23 11.52
C LEU A 264 2.93 -18.55 12.94
N PRO A 265 2.22 -19.67 13.14
CA PRO A 265 1.68 -20.03 14.45
C PRO A 265 2.75 -20.07 15.54
N ALA A 266 2.41 -19.54 16.72
CA ALA A 266 3.34 -19.47 17.84
C ALA A 266 3.89 -20.85 18.26
N SER A 267 3.07 -21.91 18.13
CA SER A 267 3.48 -23.29 18.39
C SER A 267 4.66 -23.75 17.54
N VAL A 268 4.79 -23.24 16.31
CA VAL A 268 5.90 -23.56 15.38
C VAL A 268 7.14 -22.73 15.68
N LEU A 269 7.01 -21.61 16.42
CA LEU A 269 8.16 -20.78 16.82
C LEU A 269 8.83 -21.29 18.10
N VAL A 270 8.14 -22.09 18.91
CA VAL A 270 8.71 -22.72 20.11
C VAL A 270 9.84 -23.66 19.69
N GLY A 271 11.05 -23.41 20.18
CA GLY A 271 12.26 -24.17 19.83
C GLY A 271 13.05 -23.65 18.62
N HIS A 272 12.56 -22.61 17.94
CA HIS A 272 13.22 -21.98 16.79
C HIS A 272 13.48 -20.48 17.00
N PRO A 273 14.41 -20.09 17.90
CA PRO A 273 14.60 -18.70 18.31
C PRO A 273 15.08 -17.76 17.19
N SER A 274 15.65 -18.30 16.11
CA SER A 274 16.06 -17.52 14.93
C SER A 274 14.95 -17.32 13.89
N TRP A 275 13.77 -17.91 14.10
CA TRP A 275 12.68 -17.84 13.16
C TRP A 275 11.79 -16.62 13.41
N HIS A 276 11.53 -15.91 12.33
CA HIS A 276 10.63 -14.77 12.34
C HIS A 276 9.20 -15.23 12.04
N SER A 277 8.24 -14.70 12.79
CA SER A 277 6.80 -14.95 12.60
C SER A 277 6.30 -14.45 11.23
N ARG A 278 6.92 -13.40 10.69
CA ARG A 278 6.67 -12.89 9.33
C ARG A 278 7.98 -12.81 8.55
N LEU A 279 7.93 -13.17 7.27
CA LEU A 279 9.06 -13.00 6.36
C LEU A 279 8.93 -11.69 5.60
N GLY A 280 10.08 -11.06 5.34
CA GLY A 280 10.15 -9.99 4.37
C GLY A 280 9.98 -10.50 2.93
N PRO A 281 9.77 -9.61 1.95
CA PRO A 281 9.43 -9.97 0.57
C PRO A 281 10.46 -10.87 -0.12
N THR A 282 11.76 -10.59 0.07
CA THR A 282 12.85 -11.42 -0.43
C THR A 282 12.84 -12.81 0.21
N GLY A 283 12.54 -12.90 1.51
CA GLY A 283 12.42 -14.17 2.23
C GLY A 283 11.23 -14.99 1.73
N ILE A 284 10.09 -14.34 1.46
CA ILE A 284 8.91 -14.97 0.84
C ILE A 284 9.28 -15.55 -0.52
N TYR A 285 9.89 -14.74 -1.39
CA TYR A 285 10.30 -15.16 -2.73
C TYR A 285 11.21 -16.39 -2.71
N HIS A 286 12.30 -16.35 -1.94
CA HIS A 286 13.22 -17.49 -1.85
C HIS A 286 12.55 -18.72 -1.23
N THR A 287 11.68 -18.55 -0.24
CA THR A 287 10.94 -19.67 0.35
C THR A 287 10.06 -20.36 -0.69
N VAL A 288 9.30 -19.60 -1.49
CA VAL A 288 8.43 -20.16 -2.54
C VAL A 288 9.24 -20.79 -3.67
N LEU A 289 10.40 -20.21 -4.06
CA LEU A 289 11.29 -20.85 -5.04
C LEU A 289 11.83 -22.21 -4.56
N ARG A 290 12.10 -22.36 -3.26
CA ARG A 290 12.50 -23.64 -2.69
C ARG A 290 11.36 -24.66 -2.70
N TRP A 291 10.12 -24.20 -2.48
CA TRP A 291 8.92 -25.04 -2.68
C TRP A 291 8.76 -25.46 -4.14
N GLN A 292 9.07 -24.58 -5.08
CA GLN A 292 9.06 -24.91 -6.51
C GLN A 292 10.05 -26.03 -6.82
N ARG A 293 11.30 -25.94 -6.33
CA ARG A 293 12.31 -26.99 -6.51
C ARG A 293 11.84 -28.33 -5.96
N PHE A 294 11.27 -28.33 -4.75
CA PHE A 294 10.74 -29.55 -4.12
C PHE A 294 9.57 -30.15 -4.91
N THR A 295 8.60 -29.35 -5.33
CA THR A 295 7.43 -29.85 -6.06
C THR A 295 7.77 -30.36 -7.46
N VAL A 296 8.75 -29.75 -8.14
CA VAL A 296 9.31 -30.29 -9.38
C VAL A 296 9.99 -31.64 -9.14
N TRP A 297 10.73 -31.79 -8.05
CA TRP A 297 11.35 -33.07 -7.68
C TRP A 297 10.31 -34.15 -7.34
N LEU A 298 9.22 -33.82 -6.62
CA LEU A 298 8.12 -34.75 -6.37
C LEU A 298 7.52 -35.27 -7.68
N ARG A 299 7.28 -34.38 -8.65
CA ARG A 299 6.81 -34.76 -9.99
C ARG A 299 7.78 -35.71 -10.69
N GLN A 300 9.09 -35.48 -10.59
CA GLN A 300 10.11 -36.38 -11.17
C GLN A 300 10.14 -37.75 -10.49
N LYS A 301 9.73 -37.84 -9.22
CA LYS A 301 9.56 -39.09 -8.49
C LYS A 301 8.22 -39.78 -8.75
N GLY A 302 7.36 -39.19 -9.57
CA GLY A 302 6.01 -39.72 -9.85
C GLY A 302 5.02 -39.51 -8.70
N LEU A 303 5.34 -38.66 -7.72
CA LEU A 303 4.45 -38.35 -6.60
C LEU A 303 3.50 -37.22 -7.01
N GLY A 304 2.20 -37.52 -7.04
CA GLY A 304 1.16 -36.68 -7.62
C GLY A 304 0.64 -35.55 -6.75
N GLY A 305 1.19 -35.31 -5.55
CA GLY A 305 0.71 -34.23 -4.68
C GLY A 305 1.43 -34.12 -3.33
N LEU A 306 1.18 -33.05 -2.59
CA LEU A 306 1.72 -32.88 -1.23
C LEU A 306 1.18 -33.93 -0.25
N HIS A 307 -0.01 -34.48 -0.50
CA HIS A 307 -0.60 -35.58 0.28
C HIS A 307 0.20 -36.88 0.21
N ALA A 308 1.05 -37.06 -0.81
CA ALA A 308 1.88 -38.26 -0.99
C ALA A 308 3.25 -38.13 -0.32
N VAL A 309 3.51 -37.03 0.40
CA VAL A 309 4.77 -36.77 1.07
C VAL A 309 4.74 -37.41 2.45
N THR A 310 5.45 -38.53 2.60
CA THR A 310 5.70 -39.20 3.88
C THR A 310 7.05 -38.78 4.47
N GLU A 311 7.36 -39.22 5.68
CA GLU A 311 8.68 -39.02 6.29
C GLU A 311 9.82 -39.58 5.40
N ASP A 312 9.65 -40.76 4.82
CA ASP A 312 10.62 -41.36 3.90
C ASP A 312 10.88 -40.48 2.67
N VAL A 313 9.85 -39.81 2.16
CA VAL A 313 9.98 -38.87 1.04
C VAL A 313 10.79 -37.65 1.46
N LEU A 314 10.59 -37.14 2.68
CA LEU A 314 11.36 -36.02 3.22
C LEU A 314 12.83 -36.40 3.46
N VAL A 315 13.10 -37.61 3.96
CA VAL A 315 14.47 -38.15 4.11
C VAL A 315 15.14 -38.28 2.73
N SER A 316 14.42 -38.80 1.74
CA SER A 316 14.91 -38.93 0.37
C SER A 316 15.21 -37.57 -0.28
N TRP A 317 14.37 -36.56 -0.01
CA TRP A 317 14.61 -35.18 -0.45
C TRP A 317 15.85 -34.57 0.22
N ALA A 318 16.02 -34.72 1.53
CA ALA A 318 17.20 -34.25 2.24
C ALA A 318 18.49 -34.90 1.69
N GLY A 319 18.43 -36.21 1.44
CA GLY A 319 19.52 -36.94 0.79
C GLY A 319 19.80 -36.47 -0.65
N HIS A 320 18.76 -36.11 -1.41
CA HIS A 320 18.90 -35.54 -2.74
C HIS A 320 19.59 -34.16 -2.69
N LEU A 321 19.18 -33.29 -1.78
CA LEU A 321 19.81 -31.97 -1.58
C LEU A 321 21.29 -32.08 -1.24
N ALA A 322 21.66 -32.99 -0.34
CA ALA A 322 23.04 -33.19 0.08
C ALA A 322 23.97 -33.67 -1.04
N ARG A 323 23.43 -34.31 -2.09
CA ARG A 323 24.20 -34.83 -3.24
C ARG A 323 24.30 -33.83 -4.39
N GLN A 324 23.66 -32.66 -4.31
CA GLN A 324 23.74 -31.68 -5.39
C GLN A 324 25.15 -31.04 -5.46
N PRO A 325 25.68 -30.78 -6.65
CA PRO A 325 26.94 -30.04 -6.81
C PRO A 325 26.84 -28.66 -6.13
N GLY A 326 27.79 -28.35 -5.25
CA GLY A 326 27.79 -27.09 -4.49
C GLY A 326 26.84 -27.06 -3.28
N ALA A 327 26.31 -28.21 -2.84
CA ALA A 327 25.52 -28.29 -1.62
C ALA A 327 26.35 -27.90 -0.39
N SER A 328 25.96 -26.82 0.27
CA SER A 328 26.47 -26.41 1.57
C SER A 328 25.46 -26.74 2.65
N ARG A 329 25.93 -26.97 3.89
CA ARG A 329 25.05 -27.17 5.05
C ARG A 329 24.05 -26.01 5.20
N GLY A 330 24.47 -24.78 4.90
CA GLY A 330 23.61 -23.59 4.90
C GLY A 330 22.45 -23.72 3.91
N ASN A 331 22.75 -23.98 2.64
CA ASN A 331 21.73 -24.07 1.59
C ASN A 331 20.73 -25.22 1.86
N VAL A 332 21.23 -26.38 2.32
CA VAL A 332 20.37 -27.52 2.69
C VAL A 332 19.47 -27.16 3.87
N THR A 333 20.01 -26.47 4.89
CA THR A 333 19.22 -26.02 6.04
C THR A 333 18.12 -25.05 5.60
N GLU A 334 18.43 -24.11 4.70
CA GLU A 334 17.46 -23.16 4.18
C GLU A 334 16.34 -23.82 3.35
N ASP A 335 16.66 -24.88 2.60
CA ASP A 335 15.68 -25.72 1.89
C ASP A 335 14.75 -26.46 2.86
N LEU A 336 15.30 -27.06 3.92
CA LEU A 336 14.51 -27.75 4.94
C LEU A 336 13.64 -26.78 5.74
N VAL A 337 14.17 -25.62 6.13
CA VAL A 337 13.41 -24.54 6.80
C VAL A 337 12.25 -24.07 5.93
N ALA A 338 12.47 -23.93 4.62
CA ALA A 338 11.39 -23.58 3.71
C ALA A 338 10.31 -24.66 3.69
N LEU A 339 10.66 -25.95 3.65
CA LEU A 339 9.67 -27.03 3.69
C LEU A 339 8.90 -27.10 5.00
N THR A 340 9.55 -26.88 6.13
CA THR A 340 8.84 -26.83 7.42
C THR A 340 7.84 -25.66 7.45
N ARG A 341 8.15 -24.52 6.80
CA ARG A 341 7.18 -23.42 6.62
C ARG A 341 6.01 -23.83 5.72
N LEU A 342 6.26 -24.59 4.65
CA LEU A 342 5.19 -25.13 3.79
C LEU A 342 4.22 -25.98 4.61
N TRP A 343 4.74 -26.94 5.38
CA TRP A 343 3.94 -27.77 6.27
C TRP A 343 3.17 -26.93 7.30
N ALA A 344 3.82 -25.96 7.93
CA ALA A 344 3.18 -25.13 8.96
C ALA A 344 2.01 -24.29 8.41
N PHE A 345 2.15 -23.71 7.21
CA PHE A 345 1.07 -22.92 6.60
C PHE A 345 -0.02 -23.78 5.97
N ASP A 346 0.32 -24.96 5.44
CA ASP A 346 -0.66 -25.96 5.01
C ASP A 346 -1.49 -26.48 6.21
N ALA A 347 -0.83 -26.71 7.36
CA ALA A 347 -1.48 -27.11 8.60
C ALA A 347 -2.30 -25.98 9.25
N ALA A 348 -1.91 -24.72 9.11
CA ALA A 348 -2.67 -23.59 9.64
C ALA A 348 -3.90 -23.22 8.78
N GLY A 349 -3.98 -23.73 7.54
CA GLY A 349 -5.05 -23.43 6.59
C GLY A 349 -6.36 -24.22 6.81
N PRO A 350 -7.42 -23.91 6.03
CA PRO A 350 -8.68 -24.65 6.06
C PRO A 350 -8.45 -26.15 5.82
N PRO A 351 -9.21 -27.04 6.50
CA PRO A 351 -9.03 -28.48 6.37
C PRO A 351 -9.53 -28.93 5.00
N ARG A 352 -8.60 -28.97 4.05
CA ARG A 352 -8.55 -29.79 2.82
C ARG A 352 -7.39 -29.22 2.01
N THR A 353 -6.33 -30.02 1.79
CA THR A 353 -5.70 -30.26 0.46
C THR A 353 -4.23 -30.73 0.47
N GLY A 354 -3.46 -30.72 1.57
CA GLY A 354 -2.00 -31.00 1.52
C GLY A 354 -1.47 -32.15 2.38
N LEU A 355 -0.26 -31.97 2.96
CA LEU A 355 0.58 -32.92 3.73
C LEU A 355 -0.14 -33.67 4.87
N ARG A 356 -1.35 -33.23 5.19
CA ARG A 356 -2.24 -33.66 6.26
C ARG A 356 -3.06 -34.92 6.03
N ALA A 357 -2.98 -35.61 4.89
CA ALA A 357 -3.87 -36.76 4.68
C ALA A 357 -3.73 -37.83 5.78
N ALA A 358 -2.51 -38.04 6.30
CA ALA A 358 -2.24 -38.93 7.44
C ALA A 358 -2.49 -38.24 8.81
N ASP A 359 -2.00 -37.01 9.00
CA ASP A 359 -2.11 -36.29 10.28
C ASP A 359 -3.56 -35.95 10.68
N ALA A 360 -4.48 -35.78 9.73
CA ALA A 360 -5.88 -35.48 10.03
C ALA A 360 -6.60 -36.66 10.70
N GLU A 361 -6.21 -37.88 10.37
CA GLU A 361 -6.73 -39.12 10.97
C GLU A 361 -6.17 -39.31 12.38
N GLU A 362 -4.87 -39.04 12.57
CA GLU A 362 -4.21 -39.05 13.88
C GLU A 362 -4.75 -37.95 14.82
N ILE A 363 -4.98 -36.73 14.31
CA ILE A 363 -5.57 -35.63 15.10
C ILE A 363 -7.04 -35.91 15.46
N ALA A 364 -7.79 -36.56 14.57
CA ALA A 364 -9.17 -36.98 14.86
C ALA A 364 -9.18 -38.05 15.96
N GLN A 365 -8.26 -39.02 15.89
CA GLN A 365 -8.09 -40.05 16.91
C GLN A 365 -7.69 -39.43 18.26
N LEU A 366 -6.68 -38.55 18.28
CA LEU A 366 -6.23 -37.87 19.51
C LEU A 366 -7.32 -37.00 20.14
N LYS A 367 -8.17 -36.36 19.33
CA LYS A 367 -9.35 -35.64 19.87
C LYS A 367 -10.37 -36.59 20.49
N GLY A 368 -10.64 -37.73 19.86
CA GLY A 368 -11.49 -38.77 20.43
C GLY A 368 -10.94 -39.30 21.76
N ASP A 369 -9.63 -39.52 21.84
CA ASP A 369 -8.97 -39.99 23.07
C ASP A 369 -9.01 -38.93 24.19
N VAL A 370 -8.83 -37.65 23.87
CA VAL A 370 -8.96 -36.54 24.84
C VAL A 370 -10.40 -36.41 25.35
N GLU A 371 -11.40 -36.52 24.47
CA GLU A 371 -12.81 -36.50 24.87
C GLU A 371 -13.16 -37.70 25.77
N ALA A 372 -12.63 -38.89 25.46
CA ALA A 372 -12.78 -40.08 26.30
C ALA A 372 -12.12 -39.90 27.69
N LEU A 373 -10.92 -39.31 27.75
CA LEU A 373 -10.22 -39.02 29.01
C LEU A 373 -10.95 -37.97 29.85
N VAL A 374 -11.49 -36.92 29.23
CA VAL A 374 -12.31 -35.90 29.92
C VAL A 374 -13.61 -36.53 30.45
N GLY A 375 -14.23 -37.42 29.68
CA GLY A 375 -15.39 -38.20 30.13
C GLY A 375 -15.08 -39.08 31.36
N ALA A 376 -13.96 -39.82 31.32
CA ALA A 376 -13.51 -40.65 32.43
C ALA A 376 -13.19 -39.83 33.70
N LEU A 377 -12.56 -38.65 33.53
CA LEU A 377 -12.29 -37.74 34.64
C LEU A 377 -13.59 -37.22 35.27
N HIS A 378 -14.56 -36.82 34.44
CA HIS A 378 -15.85 -36.33 34.94
C HIS A 378 -16.60 -37.42 35.72
N GLN A 379 -16.56 -38.66 35.24
CA GLN A 379 -17.12 -39.81 35.94
C GLN A 379 -16.43 -40.06 37.29
N SER A 380 -15.09 -40.05 37.32
CA SER A 380 -14.34 -40.19 38.57
C SER A 380 -14.62 -39.06 39.57
N MET A 381 -14.83 -37.83 39.10
CA MET A 381 -15.26 -36.70 39.94
C MET A 381 -16.68 -36.87 40.49
N MET A 382 -17.60 -37.43 39.69
CA MET A 382 -18.96 -37.73 40.15
C MET A 382 -18.96 -38.87 41.18
N GLU A 383 -18.19 -39.92 40.96
CA GLU A 383 -17.99 -41.02 41.91
C GLU A 383 -17.37 -40.52 43.22
N ASN A 384 -16.34 -39.67 43.15
CA ASN A 384 -15.76 -39.05 44.35
C ASN A 384 -16.78 -38.16 45.09
N ARG A 385 -17.61 -37.39 44.37
CA ARG A 385 -18.68 -36.62 45.02
C ARG A 385 -19.69 -37.51 45.70
N LEU A 386 -20.10 -38.61 45.07
CA LEU A 386 -21.02 -39.59 45.66
C LEU A 386 -20.40 -40.25 46.88
N LEU A 387 -19.12 -40.63 46.83
CA LEU A 387 -18.38 -41.15 47.98
C LEU A 387 -18.31 -40.11 49.11
N HIS A 388 -18.00 -38.86 48.83
CA HIS A 388 -18.00 -37.79 49.82
C HIS A 388 -19.40 -37.49 50.38
N GLN A 389 -20.46 -37.63 49.58
CA GLN A 389 -21.85 -37.54 50.04
C GLN A 389 -22.25 -38.74 50.90
N GLN A 390 -21.82 -39.95 50.56
CA GLN A 390 -22.04 -41.15 51.36
C GLN A 390 -21.25 -41.11 52.67
N LEU A 391 -20.03 -40.58 52.66
CA LEU A 391 -19.21 -40.38 53.86
C LEU A 391 -19.78 -39.29 54.76
N SER A 392 -20.33 -38.20 54.19
CA SER A 392 -20.96 -37.14 54.96
C SER A 392 -22.36 -37.52 55.48
N ALA A 393 -23.11 -38.34 54.75
CA ALA A 393 -24.37 -38.95 55.22
C ALA A 393 -24.15 -40.11 56.20
N GLY A 394 -23.01 -40.79 56.10
CA GLY A 394 -22.59 -41.91 56.96
C GLY A 394 -21.83 -41.51 58.22
N ALA A 395 -21.61 -40.21 58.45
CA ALA A 395 -20.96 -39.65 59.64
C ALA A 395 -21.79 -39.77 60.94
N GLY A 396 -22.53 -40.87 61.09
CA GLY A 396 -23.16 -41.32 62.32
C GLY A 396 -22.46 -42.51 62.99
N VAL A 397 -21.48 -43.18 62.34
CA VAL A 397 -20.77 -44.30 62.98
C VAL A 397 -19.29 -44.32 62.57
N VAL A 398 -18.48 -43.47 63.19
CA VAL A 398 -17.03 -43.73 63.30
C VAL A 398 -16.83 -44.68 64.47
N ARG A 399 -16.73 -45.99 64.19
CA ARG A 399 -16.18 -46.96 65.14
C ARG A 399 -14.71 -46.64 65.33
N VAL A 400 -14.37 -46.17 66.53
CA VAL A 400 -12.99 -46.08 67.01
C VAL A 400 -12.35 -47.46 66.91
N LEU A 401 -11.31 -47.60 66.09
CA LEU A 401 -10.43 -48.77 66.09
C LEU A 401 -9.45 -48.64 67.29
N PRO A 402 -9.22 -49.72 68.06
CA PRO A 402 -8.36 -49.65 69.24
C PRO A 402 -6.89 -49.47 68.85
N HIS A 403 -6.19 -48.59 69.58
CA HIS A 403 -4.75 -48.43 69.48
C HIS A 403 -4.03 -49.71 69.94
N PRO A 404 -3.09 -50.25 69.14
CA PRO A 404 -2.19 -51.29 69.61
C PRO A 404 -1.10 -50.67 70.50
N ARG A 405 -1.00 -51.18 71.74
CA ARG A 405 0.19 -51.02 72.59
C ARG A 405 1.39 -51.61 71.84
N ILE A 406 2.45 -50.83 71.70
CA ILE A 406 3.77 -51.37 71.35
C ILE A 406 4.71 -51.02 72.50
N GLU A 407 5.20 -52.09 73.10
CA GLU A 407 6.07 -52.21 74.25
C GLU A 407 7.51 -51.79 73.92
N ASP A 408 8.25 -51.53 75.01
CA ASP A 408 9.64 -51.12 75.09
C ASP A 408 10.64 -52.12 74.45
N THR A 409 11.52 -51.58 73.59
CA THR A 409 13.01 -51.78 73.43
C THR A 409 13.62 -53.22 73.37
N PRO A 410 14.75 -53.45 72.67
CA PRO A 410 16.06 -52.98 73.14
C PRO A 410 17.02 -52.40 72.07
N HIS A 411 17.81 -51.44 72.54
CA HIS A 411 19.02 -50.84 71.98
C HIS A 411 20.10 -51.87 71.57
N PRO A 412 20.90 -51.60 70.52
CA PRO A 412 22.28 -52.10 70.42
C PRO A 412 23.25 -51.09 71.07
N GLY A 413 24.12 -51.61 71.94
CA GLY A 413 25.15 -50.86 72.66
C GLY A 413 26.35 -50.41 71.81
N PRO A 414 27.23 -49.57 72.38
CA PRO A 414 28.32 -48.90 71.66
C PRO A 414 29.59 -49.76 71.57
N PRO A 415 30.50 -49.50 70.62
CA PRO A 415 31.87 -49.98 70.70
C PRO A 415 32.79 -48.99 71.40
N ASP A 416 33.72 -49.58 72.13
CA ASP A 416 34.62 -49.03 73.15
C ASP A 416 35.68 -48.01 72.69
N LEU A 417 36.09 -47.23 73.69
CA LEU A 417 37.30 -46.43 73.80
C LEU A 417 38.52 -47.30 74.15
N ASN A 418 39.69 -47.00 73.56
CA ASN A 418 41.06 -47.02 74.14
C ASN A 418 42.09 -47.02 72.99
N ALA A 419 43.29 -46.45 73.03
CA ALA A 419 44.10 -45.60 73.93
C ALA A 419 45.25 -45.08 73.01
N GLY A 420 45.79 -43.87 73.11
CA GLY A 420 46.69 -43.39 74.16
C GLY A 420 48.16 -43.43 73.71
N SER A 421 48.75 -42.27 73.37
CA SER A 421 50.13 -41.80 73.65
C SER A 421 50.46 -40.57 72.81
#